data_AF-A0A1N6DEX4-F1
#
_entry.id   AF-A0A1N6DEX4-F1
#
_cell.length_a   1.000
_cell.length_b   1.000
_cell.length_c   1.000
_cell.angle_alpha   90.00
_cell.angle_beta   90.00
_cell.angle_gamma   90.00
#
_symmetry.space_group_name_H-M   'P 1'
#
loop_
_entity.id
_entity.type
_entity.pdbx_description
1 polymer ?
#
loop_
_entity_poly.entity_id
_entity_poly.type
_entity_poly.pdbx_seq_one_letter_code
_entity_poly.pdbx_strand_id
1 'polypeptide(L)'
;MATHGQVLATIDRSVTAIRRYHDAPRTQQSILLMVAEVQMVAGWVHELMLAANEVDELIVHPVRGYLIERYGHELGVRLAGEFLRAFDGLLAEEQGTLVYERLNGLA
;
A
#
# COMPACT_ATOMS: atom_id res chain seq x y z
N MET A 1 7.83 -18.00 -7.51
CA MET A 1 6.35 -17.83 -7.47
C MET A 1 5.95 -17.61 -6.03
N ALA A 2 5.21 -16.52 -5.78
CA ALA A 2 4.58 -16.28 -4.50
C ALA A 2 3.55 -17.39 -4.19
N THR A 3 3.53 -17.86 -2.95
CA THR A 3 2.48 -18.75 -2.48
C THR A 3 1.24 -17.95 -2.09
N HIS A 4 0.07 -18.57 -2.18
CA HIS A 4 -1.19 -17.95 -1.76
C HIS A 4 -1.12 -17.45 -0.30
N GLY A 5 -0.47 -18.21 0.58
CA GLY A 5 -0.27 -17.81 1.98
C GLY A 5 0.59 -16.56 2.15
N GLN A 6 1.62 -16.37 1.32
CA GLN A 6 2.44 -15.16 1.33
C GLN A 6 1.63 -13.94 0.87
N VAL A 7 0.81 -14.07 -0.18
CA VAL A 7 -0.07 -13.00 -0.64
C VAL A 7 -1.04 -12.58 0.45
N LEU A 8 -1.72 -13.54 1.10
CA LEU A 8 -2.64 -13.25 2.20
C LEU A 8 -1.96 -12.56 3.39
N ALA A 9 -0.76 -13.01 3.76
CA ALA A 9 0.01 -12.38 4.83
C ALA A 9 0.39 -10.93 4.50
N THR A 10 0.75 -10.65 3.25
CA THR A 10 1.05 -9.28 2.77
C THR A 10 -0.17 -8.37 2.88
N ILE A 11 -1.34 -8.86 2.44
CA ILE A 11 -2.60 -8.10 2.54
C ILE A 11 -2.90 -7.79 4.00
N ASP A 12 -2.85 -8.78 4.88
CA ASP A 12 -3.16 -8.63 6.31
C ASP A 12 -2.23 -7.61 7.00
N ARG A 13 -0.92 -7.65 6.68
CA ARG A 13 0.06 -6.70 7.19
C ARG A 13 -0.21 -5.28 6.68
N SER A 14 -0.51 -5.11 5.40
CA SER A 14 -0.85 -3.82 4.79
C SER A 14 -2.06 -3.19 5.46
N VAL A 15 -3.14 -3.97 5.61
CA VAL A 15 -4.36 -3.53 6.28
C VAL A 15 -4.10 -3.19 7.75
N THR A 16 -3.31 -4.01 8.46
CA THR A 16 -2.98 -3.79 9.87
C THR A 16 -2.22 -2.49 10.07
N ALA A 17 -1.24 -2.17 9.21
CA ALA A 17 -0.47 -0.93 9.27
C ALA A 17 -1.40 0.30 9.11
N ILE A 18 -2.27 0.29 8.11
CA ILE A 18 -3.22 1.38 7.86
C ILE A 18 -4.26 1.51 8.97
N ARG A 19 -4.75 0.40 9.52
CA ARG A 19 -5.66 0.43 10.66
C ARG A 19 -5.01 1.05 11.89
N ARG A 20 -3.77 0.64 12.21
CA ARG A 20 -3.02 1.22 13.35
C ARG A 20 -2.80 2.72 13.17
N TYR A 21 -2.47 3.14 11.96
CA TYR A 21 -2.35 4.56 11.63
C TYR A 21 -3.67 5.31 11.84
N HIS A 22 -4.78 4.76 11.36
CA HIS A 22 -6.10 5.35 11.52
C HIS A 22 -6.50 5.51 13.00
N ASP A 23 -6.19 4.51 13.82
CA ASP A 23 -6.56 4.48 15.24
C ASP A 23 -5.60 5.30 16.13
N ALA A 24 -4.46 5.74 15.59
CA ALA A 24 -3.47 6.55 16.28
C ALA A 24 -3.76 8.07 16.17
N PRO A 25 -3.28 8.89 17.12
CA PRO A 25 -3.26 10.33 16.94
C PRO A 25 -2.52 10.71 15.67
N ARG A 26 -3.07 11.64 14.88
CA ARG A 26 -2.45 12.14 13.64
C ARG A 26 -1.29 13.08 13.94
N THR A 27 -0.16 12.51 14.30
CA THR A 27 1.10 13.20 14.53
C THR A 27 2.07 12.86 13.41
N GLN A 28 3.13 13.66 13.28
CA GLN A 28 4.21 13.34 12.35
C GLN A 28 4.82 11.95 12.63
N GLN A 29 4.91 11.56 13.90
CA GLN A 29 5.44 10.26 14.29
C GLN A 29 4.57 9.10 13.81
N SER A 30 3.23 9.18 13.93
CA SER A 30 2.35 8.10 13.44
C SER A 30 2.35 7.98 11.93
N ILE A 31 2.51 9.10 11.21
CA ILE A 31 2.69 9.09 9.75
C ILE A 31 4.00 8.39 9.37
N LEU A 32 5.12 8.72 10.02
CA LEU A 32 6.41 8.10 9.73
C LEU A 32 6.40 6.59 10.01
N LEU A 33 5.78 6.16 11.10
CA LEU A 33 5.62 4.74 11.42
C LEU A 33 4.77 4.02 10.38
N MET A 34 3.65 4.62 9.95
CA MET A 34 2.82 4.06 8.89
C MET A 34 3.60 3.89 7.59
N VAL A 35 4.33 4.94 7.18
CA VAL A 35 5.15 4.90 5.95
C VAL A 35 6.19 3.79 6.05
N ALA A 36 6.94 3.71 7.15
CA ALA A 36 7.96 2.69 7.35
C ALA A 36 7.39 1.26 7.35
N GLU A 37 6.23 1.05 8.00
CA GLU A 37 5.56 -0.27 7.99
C GLU A 37 5.09 -0.65 6.59
N VAL A 38 4.47 0.28 5.85
CA VAL A 38 3.99 0.03 4.49
C VAL A 38 5.16 -0.19 3.51
N GLN A 39 6.24 0.58 3.63
CA GLN A 39 7.46 0.42 2.84
C GLN A 39 8.14 -0.93 3.08
N MET A 40 8.18 -1.39 4.33
CA MET A 40 8.68 -2.74 4.65
C MET A 40 7.82 -3.83 3.99
N VAL A 41 6.50 -3.66 3.94
CA VAL A 41 5.61 -4.57 3.21
C VAL A 41 5.88 -4.52 1.70
N ALA A 42 6.06 -3.34 1.12
CA ALA A 42 6.43 -3.18 -0.28
C ALA A 42 7.75 -3.90 -0.62
N GLY A 43 8.75 -3.84 0.27
CA GLY A 43 9.99 -4.61 0.16
C GLY A 43 9.75 -6.12 0.09
N TRP A 44 8.89 -6.67 0.95
CA TRP A 44 8.51 -8.09 0.86
C TRP A 44 7.78 -8.42 -0.43
N VAL A 45 6.93 -7.53 -0.93
CA VAL A 45 6.23 -7.73 -2.22
C VAL A 45 7.21 -7.80 -3.37
N HIS A 46 8.27 -6.99 -3.35
CA HIS A 46 9.34 -7.07 -4.35
C HIS A 46 10.05 -8.44 -4.33
N GLU A 47 10.27 -9.03 -3.13
CA GLU A 47 10.85 -10.37 -2.98
C GLU A 47 9.94 -11.49 -3.50
N LEU A 48 8.62 -11.26 -3.62
CA LEU A 48 7.67 -12.24 -4.16
C LEU A 48 7.79 -12.42 -5.69
N MET A 49 8.56 -11.55 -6.36
CA MET A 49 8.77 -11.56 -7.82
C MET A 49 7.46 -11.56 -8.62
N LEU A 50 6.46 -10.84 -8.11
CA LEU A 50 5.19 -10.63 -8.80
C LEU A 50 5.37 -9.57 -9.88
N ALA A 51 4.73 -9.76 -11.03
CA ALA A 51 4.63 -8.71 -12.04
C ALA A 51 3.78 -7.55 -11.51
N ALA A 52 3.96 -6.35 -12.06
CA ALA A 52 3.25 -5.15 -11.58
C ALA A 52 1.72 -5.31 -11.63
N ASN A 53 1.18 -5.96 -12.66
CA ASN A 53 -0.25 -6.27 -12.76
C ASN A 53 -0.69 -7.29 -11.70
N GLU A 54 0.15 -8.26 -11.36
CA GLU A 54 -0.14 -9.22 -10.29
C GLU A 54 -0.11 -8.56 -8.90
N VAL A 55 0.81 -7.61 -8.67
CA VAL A 55 0.82 -6.82 -7.43
C VAL A 55 -0.46 -6.01 -7.29
N ASP A 56 -0.90 -5.37 -8.37
CA ASP A 56 -2.12 -4.57 -8.37
C ASP A 56 -3.36 -5.46 -8.07
N GLU A 57 -3.50 -6.57 -8.81
CA GLU A 57 -4.64 -7.48 -8.67
C GLU A 57 -4.65 -8.25 -7.35
N LEU A 58 -3.50 -8.73 -6.88
CA LEU A 58 -3.41 -9.64 -5.74
C LEU A 58 -3.19 -8.93 -4.41
N ILE A 59 -2.72 -7.68 -4.39
CA ILE A 59 -2.40 -6.97 -3.15
C ILE A 59 -3.14 -5.64 -3.09
N VAL A 60 -2.92 -4.75 -4.06
CA VAL A 60 -3.46 -3.38 -4.00
C VAL A 60 -4.99 -3.38 -4.03
N HIS A 61 -5.59 -4.07 -5.00
CA HIS A 61 -7.04 -4.16 -5.14
C HIS A 61 -7.71 -4.77 -3.89
N PRO A 62 -7.24 -5.90 -3.34
CA PRO A 62 -7.76 -6.44 -2.08
C PRO A 62 -7.63 -5.50 -0.88
N VAL A 63 -6.48 -4.83 -0.70
CA VAL A 63 -6.29 -3.87 0.40
C VAL A 63 -7.27 -2.69 0.25
N ARG A 64 -7.40 -2.14 -0.96
CA ARG A 64 -8.37 -1.06 -1.25
C ARG A 64 -9.80 -1.52 -1.00
N GLY A 65 -10.16 -2.71 -1.47
CA GLY A 65 -11.48 -3.30 -1.28
C GLY A 65 -11.83 -3.43 0.20
N TYR A 66 -10.90 -3.97 0.99
CA TYR A 66 -11.05 -4.06 2.45
C TYR A 66 -11.27 -2.69 3.11
N LEU A 67 -10.45 -1.68 2.76
CA LEU A 67 -10.55 -0.36 3.35
C LEU A 67 -11.89 0.32 3.02
N ILE A 68 -12.39 0.17 1.78
CA ILE A 68 -13.69 0.71 1.36
C ILE A 68 -14.84 0.00 2.08
N GLU A 69 -14.81 -1.34 2.15
CA GLU A 69 -15.82 -2.13 2.84
C GLU A 69 -15.88 -1.77 4.33
N ARG A 70 -14.71 -1.62 4.97
CA ARG A 70 -14.61 -1.42 6.42
C ARG A 70 -14.92 0.01 6.86
N TYR A 71 -14.46 1.01 6.11
CA TYR A 71 -14.50 2.42 6.53
C TYR A 71 -15.49 3.27 5.71
N GLY A 72 -16.17 2.68 4.73
CA GLY A 72 -17.03 3.38 3.80
C GLY A 72 -16.26 4.05 2.67
N HIS A 73 -16.99 4.51 1.65
CA HIS A 73 -16.39 4.96 0.39
C HIS A 73 -15.40 6.13 0.58
N GLU A 74 -15.81 7.22 1.22
CA GLU A 74 -14.98 8.43 1.34
C GLU A 74 -13.71 8.18 2.15
N LEU A 75 -13.85 7.63 3.36
CA LEU A 75 -12.72 7.38 4.25
C LEU A 75 -11.84 6.25 3.72
N GLY A 76 -12.44 5.17 3.21
CA GLY A 76 -11.71 4.03 2.64
C GLY A 76 -10.89 4.43 1.43
N VAL A 77 -11.42 5.25 0.52
CA VAL A 77 -10.65 5.79 -0.63
C VAL A 77 -9.48 6.65 -0.16
N ARG A 78 -9.67 7.51 0.86
CA ARG A 78 -8.58 8.32 1.40
C ARG A 78 -7.46 7.46 1.99
N LEU A 79 -7.81 6.48 2.83
CA LEU A 79 -6.85 5.55 3.44
C LEU A 79 -6.12 4.71 2.38
N ALA A 80 -6.82 4.26 1.34
CA ALA A 80 -6.19 3.55 0.22
C ALA A 80 -5.19 4.45 -0.54
N GLY A 81 -5.49 5.74 -0.71
CA GLY A 81 -4.55 6.69 -1.32
C GLY A 81 -3.34 7.02 -0.43
N GLU A 82 -3.46 6.94 0.89
CA GLU A 82 -2.32 7.03 1.82
C GLU A 82 -1.46 5.77 1.76
N PHE A 83 -2.10 4.60 1.74
CA PHE A 83 -1.42 3.33 1.51
C PHE A 83 -0.61 3.33 0.21
N LEU A 84 -1.24 3.66 -0.92
CA LEU A 84 -0.57 3.67 -2.23
C LEU A 84 0.63 4.60 -2.25
N ARG A 85 0.51 5.82 -1.70
CA ARG A 85 1.64 6.76 -1.63
C ARG A 85 2.81 6.22 -0.80
N ALA A 86 2.53 5.52 0.30
CA ALA A 86 3.57 4.90 1.12
C ALA A 86 4.15 3.63 0.47
N PHE A 87 3.31 2.85 -0.20
CA PHE A 87 3.66 1.60 -0.87
C PHE A 87 4.53 1.84 -2.11
N ASP A 88 4.17 2.85 -2.91
CA ASP A 88 4.90 3.26 -4.09
C ASP A 88 6.16 4.08 -3.76
N GLY A 89 6.23 4.67 -2.56
CA GLY A 89 7.37 5.49 -2.13
C GLY A 89 8.70 4.73 -2.16
N LEU A 90 8.69 3.40 -2.02
CA LEU A 90 9.88 2.56 -2.17
C LEU A 90 10.14 2.17 -3.64
N LEU A 91 9.08 1.95 -4.43
CA LEU A 91 9.18 1.62 -5.86
C LEU A 91 9.73 2.81 -6.68
N ALA A 92 9.46 4.04 -6.25
CA ALA A 92 9.93 5.26 -6.90
C ALA A 92 11.38 5.67 -6.50
N GLU A 93 11.89 5.22 -5.35
CA GLU A 93 13.27 5.50 -4.94
C GLU A 93 14.29 4.57 -5.63
N GLU A 94 13.90 3.36 -6.05
CA GLU A 94 14.73 2.47 -6.88
C GLU A 94 14.58 2.71 -8.39
N GLN A 95 13.46 3.31 -8.82
CA GLN A 95 13.25 3.75 -10.20
C GLN A 95 12.91 5.24 -10.20
N GLY A 96 13.94 6.08 -10.17
CA GLY A 96 13.77 7.50 -10.45
C GLY A 96 12.92 7.69 -11.71
N THR A 97 11.79 8.39 -11.56
CA THR A 97 11.06 9.08 -12.65
C THR A 97 9.82 8.43 -13.29
N LEU A 98 9.07 7.47 -12.69
CA LEU A 98 7.84 6.99 -13.38
C LEU A 98 6.52 6.95 -12.60
N VAL A 99 6.48 7.16 -11.28
CA VAL A 99 5.20 7.04 -10.54
C VAL A 99 4.40 8.34 -10.47
N TYR A 100 5.05 9.50 -10.48
CA TYR A 100 4.36 10.79 -10.34
C TYR A 100 3.50 11.17 -11.57
N GLU A 101 3.84 10.70 -12.78
CA GLU A 101 3.11 11.01 -14.01
C GLU A 101 1.81 10.21 -14.15
N ARG A 102 1.77 8.98 -13.61
CA ARG A 102 0.60 8.08 -13.75
C ARG A 102 -0.57 8.47 -12.86
N LEU A 103 -0.31 9.10 -11.71
CA LEU A 103 -1.35 9.52 -10.77
C LEU A 103 -1.97 10.90 -11.10
N ASN A 104 -1.32 11.70 -11.95
CA ASN A 104 -1.80 13.04 -12.32
C ASN A 104 -2.23 13.19 -13.79
N GLY A 105 -2.21 12.12 -14.59
CA GLY A 105 -2.71 12.18 -15.96
C GLY A 105 -2.03 13.25 -16.82
N LEU A 106 -0.70 13.33 -16.76
CA LEU A 106 0.10 14.12 -17.69
C LEU A 106 0.98 13.18 -18.53
N ALA A 107 0.35 12.55 -19.52
CA ALA A 107 0.96 12.09 -20.77
C ALA A 107 -0.15 11.89 -21.81
#